data_AF-A0A432MC74-F1
#
_entry.id   AF-A0A432MC74-F1
#
_cell.length_a   1.000
_cell.length_b   1.000
_cell.length_c   1.000
_cell.angle_alpha   90.00
_cell.angle_beta   90.00
_cell.angle_gamma   90.00
#
_symmetry.space_group_name_H-M   'P 1'
#
loop_
_entity.id
_entity.type
_entity.pdbx_description
1 polymer ?
#
loop_
_entity_poly.entity_id
_entity_poly.type
_entity_poly.pdbx_seq_one_letter_code
_entity_poly.pdbx_strand_id
1 'polypeptide(L)'
;MTGRDFDIIHAYTRRQAIEDGVLVDVSEMAREAGFVYPVALTCGAWAECVRVPAGVGGQDEAGRLWDVLQVLRLAIRGARGTDRVAFAVRVQNADTDELPPLVPLYAVCGPGDDAEPVLTVMLPHED
;
A
#
# COMPACT_ATOMS: atom_id res chain seq x y z
N MET A 1 35.35 27.96 0.62
CA MET A 1 34.89 26.81 -0.18
C MET A 1 33.40 26.98 -0.38
N THR A 2 33.00 27.12 -1.63
CA THR A 2 31.65 27.42 -2.11
C THR A 2 30.64 26.38 -1.63
N GLY A 3 29.58 26.84 -0.96
CA GLY A 3 28.39 26.04 -0.73
C GLY A 3 27.83 25.61 -2.08
N ARG A 4 27.72 24.30 -2.30
CA ARG A 4 26.90 23.79 -3.41
C ARG A 4 25.46 23.99 -2.96
N ASP A 5 24.82 25.03 -3.49
CA ASP A 5 23.37 25.06 -3.59
C ASP A 5 23.00 23.85 -4.45
N PHE A 6 22.49 22.81 -3.79
CA PHE A 6 21.88 21.69 -4.48
C PHE A 6 20.58 22.24 -5.05
N ASP A 7 20.57 22.44 -6.37
CA ASP A 7 19.37 22.78 -7.12
C ASP A 7 18.39 21.61 -6.93
N ILE A 8 17.46 21.74 -5.99
CA ILE A 8 16.41 20.76 -5.76
C ILE A 8 15.53 20.80 -7.00
N ILE A 9 15.75 19.84 -7.89
CA ILE A 9 14.84 19.57 -9.00
C ILE A 9 13.56 19.04 -8.33
N HIS A 10 12.58 19.93 -8.12
CA HIS A 10 11.24 19.71 -7.58
C HIS A 10 11.00 18.32 -6.93
N ALA A 11 11.03 18.26 -5.59
CA ALA A 11 10.68 17.04 -4.88
C ALA A 11 9.18 16.72 -5.07
N TYR A 12 8.87 15.58 -5.68
CA TYR A 12 7.50 15.08 -5.78
C TYR A 12 7.04 14.59 -4.40
N THR A 13 6.03 15.24 -3.83
CA THR A 13 5.59 14.98 -2.46
C THR A 13 4.61 13.82 -2.38
N ARG A 14 4.49 13.20 -1.21
CA ARG A 14 3.47 12.17 -0.95
C ARG A 14 2.07 12.74 -1.17
N ARG A 15 1.82 13.98 -0.71
CA ARG A 15 0.54 14.67 -0.96
C ARG A 15 0.24 14.80 -2.44
N GLN A 16 1.22 15.22 -3.25
CA GLN A 16 1.06 15.28 -4.71
C GLN A 16 0.77 13.89 -5.30
N ALA A 17 1.50 12.85 -4.86
CA ALA A 17 1.24 11.48 -5.30
C ALA A 17 -0.18 11.00 -4.98
N ILE A 18 -0.77 11.42 -3.86
CA ILE A 18 -2.17 11.14 -3.52
C ILE A 18 -3.13 11.95 -4.39
N GLU A 19 -2.87 13.25 -4.56
CA GLU A 19 -3.70 14.15 -5.39
C GLU A 19 -3.74 13.71 -6.85
N ASP A 20 -2.62 13.22 -7.38
CA ASP A 20 -2.50 12.69 -8.75
C ASP A 20 -3.02 11.24 -8.89
N GLY A 21 -3.39 10.59 -7.77
CA GLY A 21 -3.89 9.21 -7.76
C GLY A 21 -2.83 8.14 -8.00
N VAL A 22 -1.54 8.48 -7.91
CA VAL A 22 -0.42 7.53 -7.91
C VAL A 22 -0.43 6.70 -6.62
N LEU A 23 -0.77 7.35 -5.50
CA LEU A 23 -1.04 6.72 -4.22
C LEU A 23 -2.52 6.84 -3.87
N VAL A 24 -3.07 5.77 -3.29
CA VAL A 24 -4.40 5.74 -2.70
C VAL A 24 -4.25 5.76 -1.19
N ASP A 25 -4.66 6.86 -0.56
CA ASP A 25 -4.66 6.97 0.91
C ASP A 25 -5.73 6.05 1.51
N VAL A 26 -5.30 5.19 2.43
CA VAL A 26 -6.16 4.24 3.14
C VAL A 26 -6.03 4.39 4.65
N SER A 27 -5.49 5.51 5.11
CA SER A 27 -5.13 5.75 6.52
C SER A 27 -6.33 5.64 7.46
N GLU A 28 -7.53 6.00 7.02
CA GLU A 28 -8.75 5.88 7.83
C GLU A 28 -9.04 4.42 8.19
N MET A 29 -9.17 3.53 7.20
CA MET A 29 -9.38 2.09 7.40
C MET A 29 -8.17 1.45 8.09
N ALA A 30 -6.94 1.88 7.77
CA ALA A 30 -5.74 1.38 8.41
C ALA A 30 -5.72 1.65 9.92
N ARG A 31 -6.16 2.84 10.35
CA ARG A 31 -6.33 3.16 11.77
C ARG A 31 -7.31 2.21 12.46
N GLU A 32 -8.41 1.86 11.80
CA GLU A 32 -9.39 0.88 12.31
C GLU A 32 -8.81 -0.53 12.40
N ALA A 33 -7.97 -0.92 11.44
CA ALA A 33 -7.20 -2.17 11.47
C ALA A 33 -6.04 -2.16 12.50
N GLY A 34 -5.81 -1.03 13.19
CA GLY A 34 -4.85 -0.90 14.28
C GLY A 34 -3.45 -0.46 13.86
N PHE A 35 -3.31 0.18 12.70
CA PHE A 35 -2.08 0.88 12.30
C PHE A 35 -2.01 2.24 12.99
N VAL A 36 -0.79 2.66 13.31
CA VAL A 36 -0.51 4.00 13.89
C VAL A 36 -0.02 4.97 12.82
N TYR A 37 0.76 4.49 11.85
CA TYR A 37 1.31 5.31 10.78
C TYR A 37 0.30 5.44 9.63
N PRO A 38 0.27 6.59 8.93
CA PRO A 38 -0.49 6.73 7.69
C PRO A 38 -0.11 5.63 6.70
N VAL A 39 -1.10 5.09 6.00
CA VAL A 39 -0.91 3.99 5.04
C VAL A 39 -1.47 4.41 3.69
N ALA A 40 -0.70 4.18 2.63
CA ALA A 40 -1.19 4.27 1.26
C ALA A 40 -0.84 3.01 0.46
N LEU A 41 -1.64 2.69 -0.53
CA LEU A 41 -1.31 1.71 -1.57
C LEU A 41 -0.89 2.48 -2.83
N THR A 42 0.01 1.93 -3.64
CA THR A 42 0.14 2.37 -5.03
C THR A 42 -1.16 2.13 -5.79
N CYS A 43 -1.40 2.89 -6.86
CA CYS A 43 -2.55 2.69 -7.71
C CYS A 43 -2.57 1.28 -8.34
N GLY A 44 -1.40 0.71 -8.65
CA GLY A 44 -1.27 -0.67 -9.13
C GLY A 44 -1.69 -1.68 -8.05
N ALA A 45 -1.15 -1.57 -6.84
CA ALA A 45 -1.56 -2.45 -5.73
C ALA A 45 -3.05 -2.33 -5.40
N TRP A 46 -3.62 -1.12 -5.45
CA TRP A 46 -5.06 -0.91 -5.30
C TRP A 46 -5.85 -1.62 -6.40
N ALA A 47 -5.47 -1.42 -7.67
CA ALA A 47 -6.16 -1.99 -8.81
C ALA A 47 -6.11 -3.52 -8.83
N GLU A 48 -4.98 -4.11 -8.44
CA GLU A 48 -4.79 -5.56 -8.45
C GLU A 48 -5.48 -6.26 -7.28
N CYS A 49 -5.43 -5.66 -6.08
CA CYS A 49 -5.84 -6.33 -4.84
C CYS A 49 -7.18 -5.85 -4.26
N VAL A 50 -7.51 -4.56 -4.40
CA VAL A 50 -8.63 -3.94 -3.69
C VAL A 50 -9.81 -3.70 -4.61
N ARG A 51 -9.57 -3.17 -5.82
CA ARG A 51 -10.62 -2.90 -6.79
C ARG A 51 -11.36 -4.19 -7.14
N VAL A 52 -12.69 -4.14 -7.08
CA VAL A 52 -13.55 -5.27 -7.48
C VAL A 52 -13.85 -5.16 -8.98
N PRO A 53 -13.44 -6.12 -9.82
CA PRO A 53 -13.79 -6.11 -11.23
C PRO A 53 -15.30 -6.25 -11.46
N ALA A 54 -15.81 -5.66 -12.54
CA ALA A 54 -17.21 -5.82 -12.92
C ALA A 54 -17.54 -7.31 -13.14
N GLY A 55 -18.67 -7.75 -12.60
CA GLY A 55 -19.12 -9.15 -12.69
C GLY A 55 -18.61 -10.07 -11.57
N VAL A 56 -17.75 -9.59 -10.67
CA VAL A 56 -17.41 -10.33 -9.44
C VAL A 56 -18.45 -10.02 -8.36
N GLY A 57 -19.19 -11.05 -7.92
CA GLY A 57 -20.19 -10.94 -6.87
C GLY A 57 -19.62 -11.19 -5.46
N GLY A 58 -20.39 -10.81 -4.43
CA GLY A 58 -20.12 -11.19 -3.04
C GLY A 58 -18.89 -10.56 -2.39
N GLN A 59 -18.25 -9.58 -3.04
CA GLN A 59 -17.10 -8.85 -2.52
C GLN A 59 -17.26 -7.35 -2.72
N ASP A 60 -16.69 -6.57 -1.81
CA ASP A 60 -16.58 -5.13 -1.91
C ASP A 60 -15.14 -4.67 -1.65
N GLU A 61 -14.83 -3.43 -2.06
CA GLU A 61 -13.49 -2.86 -1.92
C GLU A 61 -13.10 -2.69 -0.45
N ALA A 62 -14.07 -2.46 0.45
CA ALA A 62 -13.82 -2.28 1.88
C ALA A 62 -13.32 -3.58 2.54
N GLY A 63 -13.98 -4.72 2.27
CA GLY A 63 -13.59 -6.03 2.75
C GLY A 63 -12.24 -6.47 2.18
N ARG A 64 -11.99 -6.23 0.88
CA ARG A 64 -10.69 -6.52 0.27
C ARG A 64 -9.57 -5.70 0.88
N LEU A 65 -9.78 -4.40 1.09
CA LEU A 65 -8.81 -3.54 1.75
C LEU A 65 -8.54 -3.99 3.19
N TRP A 66 -9.59 -4.37 3.92
CA TRP A 66 -9.46 -4.93 5.27
C TRP A 66 -8.58 -6.18 5.28
N ASP A 67 -8.77 -7.11 4.35
CA ASP A 67 -7.93 -8.31 4.23
C ASP A 67 -6.46 -7.96 3.97
N VAL A 68 -6.18 -7.01 3.06
CA VAL A 68 -4.81 -6.53 2.79
C VAL A 68 -4.16 -5.97 4.06
N LEU A 69 -4.86 -5.09 4.77
CA LEU A 69 -4.35 -4.46 6.00
C LEU A 69 -4.12 -5.49 7.11
N GLN A 70 -5.02 -6.46 7.27
CA GLN A 70 -4.90 -7.49 8.29
C GLN A 70 -3.73 -8.44 8.02
N VAL A 71 -3.53 -8.88 6.77
CA VAL A 71 -2.38 -9.71 6.41
C VAL A 71 -1.07 -8.95 6.58
N LEU A 72 -1.01 -7.69 6.14
CA LEU A 72 0.16 -6.84 6.35
C LEU A 72 0.49 -6.69 7.84
N ARG A 73 -0.52 -6.43 8.68
CA ARG A 73 -0.33 -6.29 10.13
C ARG A 73 0.24 -7.56 10.75
N LEU A 74 -0.22 -8.74 10.32
CA LEU A 74 0.35 -10.02 10.75
C LEU A 74 1.80 -10.18 10.30
N ALA A 75 2.12 -9.82 9.05
CA ALA A 75 3.48 -9.87 8.52
C ALA A 75 4.44 -8.94 9.30
N ILE A 76 4.03 -7.71 9.59
CA ILE A 76 4.81 -6.74 10.38
C ILE A 76 5.11 -7.29 11.78
N ARG A 77 4.14 -7.95 12.44
CA ARG A 77 4.35 -8.56 13.76
C ARG A 77 5.40 -9.67 13.75
N GLY A 78 5.65 -10.30 12.61
CA GLY A 78 6.71 -11.28 12.41
C GLY A 78 8.07 -10.68 12.04
N ALA A 79 8.08 -9.49 11.43
CA ALA A 79 9.29 -8.81 10.98
C ALA A 79 10.08 -8.17 12.15
N ARG A 80 11.40 -8.08 12.03
CA ARG A 80 12.29 -7.48 13.04
C ARG A 80 13.41 -6.67 12.37
N GLY A 81 13.66 -5.46 12.86
CA GLY A 81 14.80 -4.64 12.46
C GLY A 81 14.84 -4.26 10.98
N THR A 82 13.68 -4.12 10.34
CA THR A 82 13.56 -3.77 8.92
C THR A 82 12.46 -2.73 8.72
N ASP A 83 12.64 -1.90 7.71
CA ASP A 83 11.67 -0.95 7.16
C ASP A 83 10.82 -1.56 6.03
N ARG A 84 11.19 -2.75 5.52
CA ARG A 84 10.54 -3.40 4.37
C ARG A 84 9.99 -4.77 4.75
N VAL A 85 8.69 -4.96 4.52
CA VAL A 85 7.97 -6.20 4.87
C VAL A 85 7.28 -6.77 3.64
N ALA A 86 7.71 -7.94 3.20
CA ALA A 86 7.05 -8.70 2.14
C ALA A 86 5.86 -9.51 2.70
N PHE A 87 4.77 -9.59 1.95
CA PHE A 87 3.59 -10.38 2.27
C PHE A 87 2.83 -10.73 0.99
N ALA A 88 1.76 -11.52 1.08
CA ALA A 88 0.95 -11.83 -0.07
C ALA A 88 -0.50 -12.08 0.32
N VAL A 89 -1.43 -11.70 -0.56
CA VAL A 89 -2.88 -11.80 -0.35
C VAL A 89 -3.51 -12.64 -1.45
N ARG A 90 -4.57 -13.40 -1.13
CA ARG A 90 -5.34 -14.10 -2.16
C ARG A 90 -6.40 -13.16 -2.70
N VAL A 91 -6.48 -13.02 -4.03
CA VAL A 91 -7.41 -12.07 -4.66
C VAL A 91 -8.26 -12.78 -5.71
N GLN A 92 -9.57 -12.78 -5.51
CA GLN A 92 -10.52 -13.44 -6.41
C GLN A 92 -11.07 -12.45 -7.44
N ASN A 93 -10.42 -12.31 -8.60
CA ASN A 93 -10.82 -11.35 -9.63
C ASN A 93 -11.78 -11.91 -10.69
N ALA A 94 -12.34 -13.11 -10.47
CA ALA A 94 -13.34 -13.74 -11.32
C ALA A 94 -14.38 -14.47 -10.47
N ASP A 95 -15.62 -14.64 -10.95
CA ASP A 95 -16.64 -15.43 -10.26
C ASP A 95 -16.44 -16.92 -10.58
N THR A 96 -15.60 -17.58 -9.78
CA THR A 96 -15.21 -18.99 -9.93
C THR A 96 -14.92 -19.62 -8.57
N ASP A 97 -15.13 -20.92 -8.47
CA ASP A 97 -14.81 -21.75 -7.29
C ASP A 97 -13.32 -22.17 -7.25
N GLU A 98 -12.51 -21.72 -8.21
CA GLU A 98 -11.07 -21.96 -8.21
C GLU A 98 -10.38 -21.26 -7.04
N LEU A 99 -9.25 -21.82 -6.59
CA LEU A 99 -8.44 -21.19 -5.55
C LEU A 99 -7.93 -19.83 -6.05
N PRO A 100 -8.22 -18.71 -5.35
CA PRO A 100 -7.79 -17.41 -5.82
C PRO A 100 -6.25 -17.32 -5.89
N PRO A 101 -5.70 -16.68 -6.93
CA PRO A 101 -4.26 -16.49 -7.06
C PRO A 101 -3.71 -15.68 -5.88
N LEU A 102 -2.45 -15.95 -5.56
CA LEU A 102 -1.71 -15.24 -4.53
C LEU A 102 -0.96 -14.06 -5.17
N VAL A 103 -1.32 -12.84 -4.77
CA VAL A 103 -0.68 -11.61 -5.23
C VAL A 103 0.41 -11.20 -4.23
N PRO A 104 1.70 -11.21 -4.62
CA PRO A 104 2.78 -10.73 -3.76
C PRO A 104 2.73 -9.21 -3.65
N LEU A 105 3.01 -8.71 -2.44
CA LEU A 105 3.10 -7.30 -2.11
C LEU A 105 4.30 -7.07 -1.19
N TYR A 106 4.70 -5.81 -1.07
CA TYR A 106 5.55 -5.39 0.04
C TYR A 106 5.11 -4.03 0.57
N ALA A 107 5.41 -3.79 1.84
CA ALA A 107 5.25 -2.49 2.47
C ALA A 107 6.62 -1.92 2.83
N VAL A 108 6.80 -0.61 2.63
CA VAL A 108 7.97 0.15 3.07
C VAL A 108 7.54 1.21 4.07
N CYS A 109 8.26 1.30 5.19
CA CYS A 109 8.19 2.41 6.11
C CYS A 109 9.25 3.45 5.75
N GLY A 110 8.83 4.66 5.38
CA GLY A 110 9.73 5.75 4.99
C GLY A 110 9.26 7.10 5.53
N PRO A 111 10.01 8.19 5.24
CA PRO A 111 9.59 9.55 5.60
C PRO A 111 8.43 10.02 4.71
N GLY A 112 7.43 10.66 5.33
CA GLY A 112 6.40 11.45 4.67
C GLY A 112 6.86 12.88 4.40
N ASP A 113 5.90 13.74 4.06
CA ASP A 113 6.17 15.12 3.64
C ASP A 113 6.75 15.99 4.77
N ASP A 114 6.40 15.68 6.01
CA ASP A 114 6.88 16.35 7.22
C ASP A 114 7.90 15.48 7.99
N ALA A 115 8.54 14.53 7.30
CA ALA A 115 9.46 13.51 7.84
C ALA A 115 8.84 12.57 8.89
N GLU A 116 7.51 12.52 8.99
CA GLU A 116 6.77 11.55 9.77
C GLU A 116 6.88 10.13 9.16
N PRO A 117 6.84 9.05 9.96
CA PRO A 117 6.85 7.71 9.41
C PRO A 117 5.52 7.42 8.69
N VAL A 118 5.61 6.98 7.43
CA VAL A 118 4.48 6.53 6.62
C VAL A 118 4.74 5.13 6.07
N LEU A 119 3.67 4.36 5.88
CA LEU A 119 3.70 3.08 5.20
C LEU A 119 3.17 3.21 3.78
N THR A 120 3.88 2.61 2.84
CA THR A 120 3.44 2.50 1.44
C THR A 120 3.47 1.04 1.01
N VAL A 121 2.34 0.55 0.53
CA VAL A 121 2.12 -0.82 0.04
C VAL A 121 2.17 -0.83 -1.48
N MET A 122 2.93 -1.75 -2.06
CA MET A 122 3.28 -1.76 -3.47
C MET A 122 3.47 -3.18 -4.00
N LEU A 123 3.31 -3.36 -5.31
CA LEU A 123 3.64 -4.59 -6.02
C LEU A 123 5.16 -4.74 -6.11
N PRO A 124 5.73 -5.96 -6.15
CA PRO A 124 7.17 -6.18 -6.16
C PRO A 124 7.96 -5.52 -7.30
N HIS A 125 7.28 -5.19 -8.40
CA HIS A 125 7.87 -4.56 -9.57
C HIS A 125 7.71 -3.03 -9.60
N GLU A 126 7.00 -2.47 -8.63
CA GLU A 126 6.90 -1.03 -8.40
C GLU A 126 8.02 -0.61 -7.43
N ASP A 127 8.84 0.38 -7.81
CA ASP A 127 9.91 1.00 -7.01
C ASP A 127 10.10 2.46 -7.45
#